data_AF-A0A7C4CBV5-F1
#
_entry.id   AF-A0A7C4CBV5-F1
#
_cell.length_a   1.000
_cell.length_b   1.000
_cell.length_c   1.000
_cell.angle_alpha   90.00
_cell.angle_beta   90.00
_cell.angle_gamma   90.00
#
_symmetry.space_group_name_H-M   'P 1'
#
loop_
_entity.id
_entity.type
_entity.pdbx_description
1 polymer ?
#
loop_
_entity_poly.entity_id
_entity_poly.type
_entity_poly.pdbx_seq_one_letter_code
_entity_poly.pdbx_strand_id
1 'polypeptide(L)'
;MQPRTARRLSSCLLYGSDSSAAASIKAGPRVVLFYVYIKSGDAVKLGQLELASWRGIDRQPDEARILSVRTLTVSERDLFFALTNQVPGTTHYLDLETGEVIPVFGHNREMILERVRREPDRLLRLAPQSGRRGYETMVEFAKTVSQPGLRSRLDAALAGERPFRRFREVLKELPAEQRRWQQFRALVTTRVLREKLAALGYELETLADDSGPVEELAAPD
;
A
#
# COMPACT_ATOMS: atom_id res chain seq x y z
N MET A 1 -56.62 -23.22 -6.95
CA MET A 1 -56.85 -23.00 -5.51
C MET A 1 -55.48 -23.02 -4.81
N GLN A 2 -55.25 -22.05 -3.92
CA GLN A 2 -53.95 -21.59 -3.41
C GLN A 2 -53.15 -22.58 -2.52
N PRO A 3 -51.83 -22.33 -2.31
CA PRO A 3 -50.90 -23.14 -1.50
C PRO A 3 -50.81 -22.66 -0.04
N ARG A 4 -50.35 -23.50 0.91
CA ARG A 4 -50.03 -23.07 2.30
C ARG A 4 -48.84 -23.80 2.95
N THR A 5 -47.77 -23.00 3.12
CA THR A 5 -46.92 -22.81 4.32
C THR A 5 -46.13 -23.98 4.94
N ALA A 6 -44.81 -23.93 4.75
CA ALA A 6 -43.82 -24.50 5.67
C ALA A 6 -43.44 -23.46 6.74
N ARG A 7 -43.58 -23.83 8.03
CA ARG A 7 -43.20 -23.02 9.19
C ARG A 7 -41.71 -23.20 9.49
N ARG A 8 -41.01 -22.07 9.67
CA ARG A 8 -39.64 -21.93 10.19
C ARG A 8 -39.50 -22.59 11.57
N LEU A 9 -38.40 -23.31 11.77
CA LEU A 9 -37.90 -23.73 13.08
C LEU A 9 -37.11 -22.57 13.71
N SER A 10 -37.50 -22.20 14.92
CA SER A 10 -36.76 -21.31 15.82
C SER A 10 -35.53 -22.03 16.38
N SER A 11 -34.37 -21.39 16.34
CA SER A 11 -33.21 -21.83 17.14
C SER A 11 -32.98 -20.84 18.27
N CYS A 12 -33.04 -21.38 19.47
CA CYS A 12 -32.67 -20.75 20.72
C CYS A 12 -31.21 -20.27 20.72
N LEU A 13 -30.95 -19.17 21.43
CA LEU A 13 -29.87 -19.09 22.41
C LEU A 13 -30.19 -17.93 23.37
N LEU A 14 -30.85 -18.31 24.46
CA LEU A 14 -30.89 -17.55 25.70
C LEU A 14 -29.54 -17.76 26.39
N TYR A 15 -28.86 -16.68 26.78
CA TYR A 15 -27.96 -16.73 27.93
C TYR A 15 -28.43 -15.69 28.93
N GLY A 16 -28.95 -16.19 30.04
CA GLY A 16 -29.35 -15.42 31.20
C GLY A 16 -28.13 -15.00 32.03
N SER A 17 -28.21 -13.76 32.47
CA SER A 17 -27.56 -13.09 33.58
C SER A 17 -27.31 -13.94 34.83
N ASP A 18 -26.12 -13.78 35.41
CA ASP A 18 -25.98 -13.60 36.85
C ASP A 18 -24.98 -12.49 37.19
N SER A 19 -25.28 -11.80 38.29
CA SER A 19 -24.94 -10.41 38.58
C SER A 19 -23.64 -10.24 39.38
N SER A 20 -22.84 -9.22 39.03
CA SER A 20 -22.12 -8.30 39.95
C SER A 20 -20.76 -7.86 39.38
N ALA A 21 -20.74 -6.70 38.72
CA ALA A 21 -19.71 -5.65 38.80
C ALA A 21 -19.87 -4.71 37.61
N ALA A 22 -20.32 -3.49 37.91
CA ALA A 22 -20.63 -2.46 36.95
C ALA A 22 -19.38 -1.91 36.25
N ALA A 23 -19.42 -1.82 34.92
CA ALA A 23 -18.67 -0.82 34.16
C ALA A 23 -19.48 -0.45 32.91
N SER A 24 -20.23 0.65 33.03
CA SER A 24 -20.94 1.30 31.93
C SER A 24 -20.00 1.65 30.78
N ILE A 25 -20.12 0.96 29.65
CA ILE A 25 -19.70 1.49 28.35
C ILE A 25 -20.98 1.78 27.57
N LYS A 26 -21.36 3.07 27.53
CA LYS A 26 -22.49 3.56 26.73
C LYS A 26 -22.31 3.12 25.27
N ALA A 27 -23.19 2.25 24.79
CA ALA A 27 -23.28 1.91 23.38
C ALA A 27 -23.81 3.11 22.59
N GLY A 28 -22.91 3.87 21.97
CA GLY A 28 -23.26 4.85 20.94
C GLY A 28 -23.72 4.15 19.64
N PRO A 29 -24.43 4.86 18.74
CA PRO A 29 -25.00 4.27 17.55
C PRO A 29 -23.89 3.73 16.63
N ARG A 30 -23.98 2.43 16.29
CA ARG A 30 -23.09 1.78 15.32
C ARG A 30 -23.43 2.30 13.92
N VAL A 31 -22.62 3.23 13.40
CA VAL A 31 -22.71 3.68 12.01
C VAL A 31 -21.92 2.70 11.15
N VAL A 32 -22.57 2.04 10.19
CA VAL A 32 -21.92 1.16 9.22
C VAL A 32 -21.86 1.89 7.88
N LEU A 33 -20.65 2.23 7.41
CA LEU A 33 -20.45 2.74 6.05
C LEU A 33 -20.40 1.57 5.06
N PHE A 34 -21.16 1.68 3.97
CA PHE A 34 -21.09 0.74 2.84
C PHE A 34 -20.46 1.45 1.64
N TYR A 35 -19.46 0.83 1.03
CA TYR A 35 -18.90 1.24 -0.25
C TYR A 35 -19.26 0.18 -1.30
N VAL A 36 -19.74 0.61 -2.46
CA VAL A 36 -19.88 -0.26 -3.64
C VAL A 36 -18.78 0.14 -4.61
N TYR A 37 -17.90 -0.82 -4.92
CA TYR A 37 -16.86 -0.66 -5.93
C TYR A 37 -17.46 -0.89 -7.32
N ILE A 38 -17.41 0.12 -8.18
CA ILE A 38 -17.78 -0.01 -9.60
C ILE A 38 -16.49 -0.26 -10.39
N LYS A 39 -16.55 -1.10 -11.43
CA LYS A 39 -15.42 -1.61 -12.25
C LYS A 39 -14.45 -0.57 -12.86
N SER A 40 -14.60 0.73 -12.61
CA SER A 40 -13.67 1.79 -13.02
C SER A 40 -12.61 2.17 -11.97
N GLY A 41 -12.66 1.60 -10.76
CA GLY A 41 -11.73 1.96 -9.67
C GLY A 41 -12.18 3.17 -8.84
N ASP A 42 -13.37 3.71 -9.10
CA ASP A 42 -13.96 4.76 -8.29
C ASP A 42 -14.81 4.15 -7.15
N ALA A 43 -14.42 4.43 -5.91
CA ALA A 43 -15.25 4.11 -4.74
C ALA A 43 -16.33 5.19 -4.60
N VAL A 44 -17.59 4.82 -4.81
CA VAL A 44 -18.72 5.73 -4.56
C VAL A 44 -19.19 5.54 -3.12
N LYS A 45 -19.08 6.59 -2.30
CA LYS A 45 -19.63 6.65 -0.94
C LYS A 45 -21.16 6.66 -1.02
N LEU A 46 -21.79 5.54 -0.71
CA LEU A 46 -23.24 5.54 -0.45
C LEU A 46 -23.43 6.08 0.97
N GLY A 47 -24.36 7.02 1.12
CA GLY A 47 -24.50 7.87 2.31
C GLY A 47 -24.61 7.14 3.65
N GLN A 48 -24.47 7.93 4.72
CA GLN A 48 -24.59 7.49 6.10
C GLN A 48 -26.05 7.12 6.40
N LEU A 49 -26.34 5.83 6.57
CA LEU A 49 -27.68 5.35 6.95
C LEU A 49 -27.70 4.94 8.42
N GLU A 50 -28.62 5.54 9.20
CA GLU A 50 -29.00 5.00 10.50
C GLU A 50 -29.73 3.66 10.29
N LEU A 51 -29.27 2.63 10.99
CA LEU A 51 -29.76 1.24 10.93
C LEU A 51 -31.28 1.07 11.17
N ALA A 52 -31.98 2.11 11.64
CA ALA A 52 -33.39 2.06 11.99
C ALA A 52 -34.38 2.06 10.79
N SER A 53 -33.93 2.37 9.57
CA SER A 53 -34.81 2.49 8.39
C SER A 53 -34.81 1.28 7.43
N TRP A 54 -34.17 0.17 7.82
CA TRP A 54 -34.05 -1.02 6.98
C TRP A 54 -35.38 -1.76 6.84
N ARG A 55 -36.09 -1.57 5.72
CA ARG A 55 -37.17 -2.48 5.28
C ARG A 55 -37.06 -2.72 3.77
N GLY A 56 -36.85 -3.97 3.37
CA GLY A 56 -37.28 -4.43 2.04
C GLY A 56 -36.21 -4.74 0.99
N ILE A 57 -35.11 -5.43 1.35
CA ILE A 57 -34.36 -6.25 0.39
C ILE A 57 -34.16 -7.64 1.03
N ASP A 58 -35.00 -8.61 0.66
CA ASP A 58 -34.93 -10.03 1.06
C ASP A 58 -33.79 -10.81 0.36
N ARG A 59 -32.77 -10.11 -0.12
CA ARG A 59 -31.43 -10.68 -0.23
C ARG A 59 -30.67 -10.18 0.97
N GLN A 60 -30.43 -11.08 1.92
CA GLN A 60 -29.27 -10.95 2.78
C GLN A 60 -28.09 -10.73 1.81
N PRO A 61 -27.51 -9.52 1.68
CA PRO A 61 -26.27 -9.40 0.94
C PRO A 61 -25.35 -10.40 1.63
N ASP A 62 -24.72 -11.32 0.88
CA ASP A 62 -23.72 -12.22 1.46
C ASP A 62 -22.82 -11.35 2.35
N GLU A 63 -22.98 -11.49 3.67
CA GLU A 63 -22.42 -10.59 4.69
C GLU A 63 -20.87 -10.63 4.65
N ALA A 64 -20.32 -11.54 3.84
CA ALA A 64 -18.92 -11.77 3.60
C ALA A 64 -18.43 -11.02 2.36
N ARG A 65 -18.15 -9.73 2.52
CA ARG A 65 -17.03 -8.95 1.93
C ARG A 65 -17.38 -7.47 1.93
N ILE A 66 -17.77 -6.93 3.08
CA ILE A 66 -17.31 -5.58 3.41
C ILE A 66 -15.80 -5.76 3.57
N LEU A 67 -15.04 -5.62 2.47
CA LEU A 67 -13.59 -5.51 2.56
C LEU A 67 -13.34 -4.21 3.32
N SER A 68 -13.25 -4.30 4.64
CA SER A 68 -12.72 -3.24 5.47
C SER A 68 -11.30 -3.01 4.99
N VAL A 69 -11.13 -2.05 4.08
CA VAL A 69 -9.82 -1.68 3.59
C VAL A 69 -9.02 -1.21 4.80
N ARG A 70 -7.93 -1.92 5.10
CA ARG A 70 -7.06 -1.60 6.22
C ARG A 70 -5.95 -0.67 5.73
N THR A 71 -5.79 0.48 6.36
CA THR A 71 -4.63 1.34 6.11
C THR A 71 -3.37 0.65 6.66
N LEU A 72 -2.37 0.49 5.81
CA LEU A 72 -1.05 -0.03 6.13
C LEU A 72 -0.05 1.12 6.02
N THR A 73 0.45 1.55 7.16
CA THR A 73 1.38 2.67 7.26
C THR A 73 2.82 2.14 7.21
N VAL A 74 3.63 2.64 6.27
CA VAL A 74 4.99 2.15 6.00
C VAL A 74 5.95 3.34 5.90
N SER A 75 7.18 3.19 6.40
CA SER A 75 8.23 4.19 6.19
C SER A 75 8.50 4.36 4.69
N GLU A 76 8.37 5.59 4.18
CA GLU A 76 8.67 5.90 2.78
C GLU A 76 10.13 5.57 2.45
N ARG A 77 11.04 5.89 3.38
CA ARG A 77 12.48 5.63 3.24
C ARG A 77 12.76 4.15 3.07
N ASP A 78 12.29 3.32 4.00
CA ASP A 78 12.60 1.89 3.99
C ASP A 78 11.92 1.19 2.82
N LEU A 79 10.69 1.62 2.50
CA LEU A 79 9.97 1.09 1.36
C LEU A 79 10.68 1.42 0.04
N PHE A 80 11.08 2.68 -0.14
CA PHE A 80 11.79 3.10 -1.34
C PHE A 80 13.13 2.37 -1.47
N PHE A 81 13.87 2.24 -0.37
CA PHE A 81 15.10 1.47 -0.34
C PHE A 81 14.87 0.02 -0.77
N ALA A 82 13.89 -0.67 -0.17
CA ALA A 82 13.57 -2.05 -0.51
C ALA A 82 13.14 -2.26 -1.97
N LEU A 83 12.39 -1.30 -2.53
CA LEU A 83 11.91 -1.34 -3.91
C LEU A 83 12.97 -0.92 -4.94
N THR A 84 14.13 -0.40 -4.52
CA THR A 84 15.20 0.03 -5.44
C THR A 84 16.53 -0.70 -5.24
N ASN A 85 16.71 -1.38 -4.11
CA ASN A 85 17.94 -2.10 -3.79
C ASN A 85 18.09 -3.39 -4.63
N GLN A 86 19.10 -3.40 -5.50
CA GLN A 86 19.45 -4.52 -6.38
C GLN A 86 20.69 -5.30 -5.90
N VAL A 87 21.19 -5.06 -4.68
CA VAL A 87 22.38 -5.75 -4.18
C VAL A 87 22.12 -7.28 -4.15
N PRO A 88 22.96 -8.09 -4.81
CA PRO A 88 22.80 -9.54 -4.84
C PRO A 88 22.76 -10.14 -3.43
N GLY A 89 21.91 -11.15 -3.24
CA GLY A 89 21.76 -11.82 -1.94
C GLY A 89 20.91 -11.05 -0.92
N THR A 90 20.47 -9.83 -1.25
CA THR A 90 19.50 -9.08 -0.44
C THR A 90 18.08 -9.31 -0.95
N THR A 91 17.13 -9.36 -0.04
CA THR A 91 15.68 -9.40 -0.34
C THR A 91 14.96 -8.67 0.77
N HIS A 92 13.79 -8.10 0.50
CA HIS A 92 13.00 -7.40 1.51
C HIS A 92 11.60 -7.99 1.58
N TYR A 93 11.02 -8.01 2.77
CA TYR A 93 9.63 -8.38 3.01
C TYR A 93 8.91 -7.22 3.69
N LEU A 94 7.64 -7.03 3.38
CA LEU A 94 6.75 -6.12 4.08
C LEU A 94 5.85 -6.96 5.00
N ASP A 95 5.86 -6.65 6.29
CA ASP A 95 4.90 -7.22 7.25
C ASP A 95 3.56 -6.48 7.11
N LEU A 96 2.53 -7.18 6.64
CA LEU A 96 1.20 -6.63 6.41
C LEU A 96 0.41 -6.35 7.69
N GLU A 97 0.90 -6.80 8.84
CA GLU A 97 0.31 -6.48 10.14
C GLU A 97 0.90 -5.21 10.73
N THR A 98 2.21 -5.02 10.62
CA THR A 98 2.91 -3.90 11.29
C THR A 98 3.28 -2.76 10.35
N GLY A 99 3.37 -3.02 9.04
CA GLY A 99 3.92 -2.08 8.06
C GLY A 99 5.44 -2.03 8.03
N GLU A 100 6.13 -2.93 8.73
CA GLU A 100 7.60 -2.98 8.79
C GLU A 100 8.20 -3.56 7.51
N VAL A 101 9.25 -2.91 7.01
CA VAL A 101 10.08 -3.43 5.91
C VAL A 101 11.27 -4.18 6.49
N ILE A 102 11.29 -5.49 6.31
CA ILE A 102 12.26 -6.41 6.88
C ILE A 102 13.32 -6.75 5.83
N PRO A 103 14.58 -6.28 5.98
CA PRO A 103 15.67 -6.67 5.10
C PRO A 103 16.17 -8.09 5.44
N VAL A 104 16.48 -8.87 4.41
CA VAL A 104 16.91 -10.27 4.51
C VAL A 104 18.25 -10.44 3.79
N PHE A 105 19.29 -10.75 4.55
CA PHE A 105 20.67 -10.86 4.09
C PHE A 105 21.52 -11.72 5.06
N GLY A 106 22.56 -12.37 4.52
CA GLY A 106 23.59 -13.04 5.32
C GLY A 106 23.03 -13.88 6.49
N HIS A 107 23.27 -13.40 7.72
CA HIS A 107 23.00 -14.10 8.96
C HIS A 107 21.52 -14.17 9.38
N ASN A 108 20.67 -13.20 8.98
CA ASN A 108 19.25 -13.19 9.39
C ASN A 108 18.36 -14.01 8.44
N ARG A 109 18.92 -14.50 7.32
CA ARG A 109 18.17 -15.10 6.22
C ARG A 109 17.32 -16.29 6.66
N GLU A 110 17.90 -17.27 7.35
CA GLU A 110 17.18 -18.49 7.71
C GLU A 110 16.02 -18.22 8.66
N MET A 111 16.25 -17.36 9.66
CA MET A 111 15.23 -16.95 10.62
C MET A 111 14.01 -16.31 9.94
N ILE A 112 14.24 -15.38 8.99
CA ILE A 112 13.14 -14.73 8.28
C ILE A 112 12.45 -15.70 7.31
N LEU A 113 13.19 -16.58 6.63
CA LEU A 113 12.57 -17.57 5.73
C LEU A 113 11.73 -18.60 6.48
N GLU A 114 12.12 -19.00 7.69
CA GLU A 114 11.27 -19.78 8.59
C GLU A 114 9.99 -19.03 8.96
N ARG A 115 10.08 -17.73 9.28
CA ARG A 115 8.90 -16.90 9.54
C ARG A 115 7.98 -16.80 8.32
N VAL A 116 8.53 -16.62 7.11
CA VAL A 116 7.77 -16.62 5.84
C VAL A 116 7.07 -17.96 5.61
N ARG A 117 7.70 -19.08 5.93
CA ARG A 117 7.07 -20.41 5.83
C ARG A 117 5.92 -20.60 6.80
N ARG A 118 6.01 -20.02 8.01
CA ARG A 118 4.95 -20.09 9.03
C ARG A 118 3.80 -19.14 8.77
N GLU A 119 4.09 -17.95 8.23
CA GLU A 119 3.13 -16.85 8.05
C GLU A 119 3.18 -16.28 6.61
N PRO A 120 2.88 -17.10 5.57
CA PRO A 120 3.04 -16.70 4.17
C PRO A 120 2.12 -15.56 3.74
N ASP A 121 0.93 -15.46 4.35
CA ASP A 121 -0.06 -14.43 4.03
C ASP A 121 0.25 -13.07 4.68
N ARG A 122 1.13 -13.05 5.70
CA ARG A 122 1.52 -11.84 6.41
C ARG A 122 2.75 -11.16 5.81
N LEU A 123 3.68 -11.95 5.28
CA LEU A 123 4.98 -11.46 4.80
C LEU A 123 5.00 -11.34 3.28
N LEU A 124 4.82 -10.12 2.81
CA LEU A 124 4.80 -9.80 1.39
C LEU A 124 6.23 -9.55 0.87
N ARG A 125 6.75 -10.43 0.01
CA ARG A 125 8.05 -10.18 -0.64
C ARG A 125 8.00 -8.92 -1.51
N LEU A 126 8.91 -7.99 -1.27
CA LEU A 126 9.14 -6.80 -2.09
C LEU A 126 10.15 -7.14 -3.18
N ALA A 127 9.73 -6.98 -4.44
CA ALA A 127 10.60 -7.14 -5.58
C ALA A 127 11.17 -5.76 -5.96
N PRO A 128 12.51 -5.59 -5.94
CA PRO A 128 13.10 -4.34 -6.38
C PRO A 128 12.82 -4.12 -7.88
N GLN A 129 12.59 -2.87 -8.26
CA GLN A 129 12.47 -2.50 -9.67
C GLN A 129 13.77 -2.82 -10.40
N SER A 130 13.68 -3.15 -11.69
CA SER A 130 14.85 -3.42 -12.52
C SER A 130 15.60 -2.14 -12.87
N GLY A 131 16.90 -2.25 -13.20
CA GLY A 131 17.69 -1.09 -13.64
C GLY A 131 17.11 -0.47 -14.91
N ARG A 132 16.57 -1.29 -15.82
CA ARG A 132 15.83 -0.83 -16.99
C ARG A 132 14.63 0.03 -16.61
N ARG A 133 13.79 -0.41 -15.66
CA ARG A 133 12.62 0.38 -15.21
C ARG A 133 13.05 1.69 -14.55
N GLY A 134 14.14 1.67 -13.77
CA GLY A 134 14.73 2.89 -13.20
C GLY A 134 15.14 3.89 -14.28
N TYR A 135 15.82 3.42 -15.33
CA TYR A 135 16.20 4.24 -16.48
C TYR A 135 15.00 4.81 -17.23
N GLU A 136 14.00 3.98 -17.52
CA GLU A 136 12.73 4.41 -18.14
C GLU A 136 12.04 5.50 -17.33
N THR A 137 12.04 5.38 -16.01
CA THR A 137 11.46 6.37 -15.10
C THR A 137 12.18 7.73 -15.21
N MET A 138 13.50 7.73 -15.40
CA MET A 138 14.27 8.96 -15.62
C MET A 138 13.95 9.61 -16.97
N VAL A 139 13.79 8.80 -18.03
CA VAL A 139 13.38 9.26 -19.36
C VAL A 139 11.95 9.82 -19.31
N GLU A 140 11.03 9.15 -18.63
CA GLU A 140 9.66 9.62 -18.40
C GLU A 140 9.68 10.97 -17.67
N PHE A 141 10.49 11.12 -16.62
CA PHE A 141 10.63 12.37 -15.90
C PHE A 141 11.19 13.50 -16.78
N ALA A 142 12.24 13.26 -17.56
CA ALA A 142 12.83 14.28 -18.44
C ALA A 142 11.80 14.86 -19.41
N LYS A 143 10.88 14.04 -19.92
CA LYS A 143 9.76 14.49 -20.78
C LYS A 143 8.78 15.44 -20.09
N THR A 144 8.65 15.35 -18.77
CA THR A 144 7.77 16.25 -17.98
C THR A 144 8.40 17.61 -17.67
N VAL A 145 9.70 17.80 -17.97
CA VAL A 145 10.41 19.06 -17.71
C VAL A 145 10.01 20.10 -18.75
N SER A 146 9.38 21.19 -18.30
CA SER A 146 8.94 22.28 -19.19
C SER A 146 10.09 23.14 -19.70
N GLN A 147 11.18 23.30 -18.93
CA GLN A 147 12.33 24.11 -19.33
C GLN A 147 13.16 23.40 -20.41
N PRO A 148 13.22 23.93 -21.65
CA PRO A 148 13.88 23.22 -22.75
C PRO A 148 15.37 22.98 -22.51
N GLY A 149 16.08 23.96 -21.92
CA GLY A 149 17.51 23.83 -21.62
C GLY A 149 17.82 22.74 -20.58
N LEU A 150 16.97 22.62 -19.55
CA LEU A 150 17.13 21.55 -18.55
C LEU A 150 16.81 20.19 -19.16
N ARG A 151 15.72 20.08 -19.93
CA ARG A 151 15.35 18.84 -20.61
C ARG A 151 16.49 18.34 -21.50
N SER A 152 17.07 19.21 -22.35
CA SER A 152 18.21 18.85 -23.20
C SER A 152 19.42 18.37 -22.40
N ARG A 153 19.71 18.97 -21.24
CA ARG A 153 20.80 18.53 -20.35
C ARG A 153 20.52 17.15 -19.74
N LEU A 154 19.29 16.87 -19.35
CA LEU A 154 18.89 15.57 -18.83
C LEU A 154 18.93 14.49 -19.93
N ASP A 155 18.45 14.79 -21.12
CA ASP A 155 18.50 13.87 -22.27
C ASP A 155 19.95 13.53 -22.64
N ALA A 156 20.83 14.53 -22.68
CA ALA A 156 22.27 14.32 -22.90
C ALA A 156 22.93 13.48 -21.79
N ALA A 157 22.52 13.70 -20.52
CA ALA A 157 22.99 12.88 -19.40
C ALA A 157 22.53 11.42 -19.50
N LEU A 158 21.31 11.18 -20.00
CA LEU A 158 20.72 9.85 -20.16
C LEU A 158 21.27 9.07 -21.36
N ALA A 159 21.80 9.75 -22.37
CA ALA A 159 22.41 9.13 -23.55
C ALA A 159 23.89 8.72 -23.34
N GLY A 160 24.55 9.29 -22.33
CA GLY A 160 25.97 9.05 -22.05
C GLY A 160 26.24 7.85 -21.13
N GLU A 161 27.52 7.66 -20.83
CA GLU A 161 27.97 6.69 -19.82
C GLU A 161 27.46 7.07 -18.42
N ARG A 162 27.17 6.05 -17.60
CA ARG A 162 26.71 6.21 -16.21
C ARG A 162 25.49 7.16 -16.09
N PRO A 163 24.38 6.88 -16.81
CA PRO A 163 23.24 7.79 -16.94
C PRO A 163 22.61 8.14 -15.57
N PHE A 164 22.53 7.18 -14.65
CA PHE A 164 22.02 7.38 -13.29
C PHE A 164 22.79 8.44 -12.51
N ARG A 165 24.12 8.43 -12.62
CA ARG A 165 24.97 9.40 -11.93
C ARG A 165 24.82 10.78 -12.56
N ARG A 166 25.00 10.88 -13.87
CA ARG A 166 24.97 12.16 -14.61
C ARG A 166 23.63 12.87 -14.48
N PHE A 167 22.52 12.13 -14.53
CA PHE A 167 21.19 12.69 -14.32
C PHE A 167 21.05 13.30 -12.91
N ARG A 168 21.50 12.59 -11.86
CA ARG A 168 21.48 13.11 -10.49
C ARG A 168 22.38 14.34 -10.34
N GLU A 169 23.54 14.36 -10.99
CA GLU A 169 24.43 15.53 -11.04
C GLU A 169 23.75 16.75 -11.66
N VAL A 170 22.99 16.59 -12.76
CA VAL A 170 22.22 17.69 -13.36
C VAL A 170 21.17 18.25 -12.39
N LEU A 171 20.50 17.39 -11.62
CA LEU A 171 19.47 17.80 -10.66
C LEU A 171 20.03 18.40 -9.36
N LYS A 172 21.29 18.10 -9.00
CA LYS A 172 21.91 18.58 -7.75
C LYS A 172 21.94 20.11 -7.66
N GLU A 173 22.11 20.78 -8.80
CA GLU A 173 22.12 22.24 -8.91
C GLU A 173 20.71 22.87 -8.91
N LEU A 174 19.64 22.06 -8.85
CA LEU A 174 18.25 22.48 -9.05
C LEU A 174 17.34 21.87 -7.97
N PRO A 175 17.31 22.41 -6.74
CA PRO A 175 16.59 21.81 -5.61
C PRO A 175 15.09 21.58 -5.86
N ALA A 176 14.44 22.46 -6.63
CA ALA A 176 13.03 22.31 -6.98
C ALA A 176 12.77 21.09 -7.89
N GLU A 177 13.62 20.90 -8.90
CA GLU A 177 13.53 19.78 -9.83
C GLU A 177 13.97 18.47 -9.17
N GLN A 178 14.95 18.54 -8.26
CA GLN A 178 15.33 17.40 -7.43
C GLN A 178 14.15 16.92 -6.57
N ARG A 179 13.42 17.82 -5.89
CA ARG A 179 12.22 17.44 -5.13
C ARG A 179 11.13 16.85 -6.04
N ARG A 180 10.93 17.43 -7.22
CA ARG A 180 9.97 16.92 -8.21
C ARG A 180 10.33 15.52 -8.69
N TRP A 181 11.61 15.27 -8.92
CA TRP A 181 12.13 13.94 -9.26
C TRP A 181 11.88 12.93 -8.13
N GLN A 182 12.15 13.30 -6.87
CA GLN A 182 11.91 12.44 -5.70
C GLN A 182 10.44 12.01 -5.60
N GLN A 183 9.51 12.97 -5.74
CA GLN A 183 8.07 12.69 -5.72
C GLN A 183 7.66 11.81 -6.91
N PHE A 184 8.11 12.14 -8.12
CA PHE A 184 7.80 11.38 -9.33
C PHE A 184 8.27 9.93 -9.22
N ARG A 185 9.52 9.70 -8.81
CA ARG A 185 10.07 8.35 -8.69
C ARG A 185 9.38 7.55 -7.58
N ALA A 186 9.00 8.18 -6.46
CA ALA A 186 8.28 7.50 -5.37
C ALA A 186 6.89 7.01 -5.84
N LEU A 187 6.14 7.86 -6.56
CA LEU A 187 4.84 7.49 -7.15
C LEU A 187 4.97 6.33 -8.12
N VAL A 188 5.94 6.40 -9.04
CA VAL A 188 6.16 5.35 -10.05
C VAL A 188 6.60 4.04 -9.41
N THR A 189 7.52 4.09 -8.46
CA THR A 189 8.09 2.90 -7.80
C THR A 189 7.04 2.18 -6.94
N THR A 190 6.20 2.92 -6.22
CA THR A 190 5.20 2.32 -5.32
C THR A 190 3.95 1.85 -6.04
N ARG A 191 3.71 2.24 -7.29
CA ARG A 191 2.47 1.95 -8.04
C ARG A 191 2.08 0.46 -8.01
N VAL A 192 2.99 -0.42 -8.43
CA VAL A 192 2.71 -1.87 -8.51
C VAL A 192 2.43 -2.46 -7.13
N LEU A 193 3.13 -1.98 -6.11
CA LEU A 193 2.89 -2.41 -4.73
C LEU A 193 1.53 -1.94 -4.23
N ARG A 194 1.13 -0.70 -4.51
CA ARG A 194 -0.19 -0.15 -4.16
C ARG A 194 -1.30 -0.98 -4.79
N GLU A 195 -1.19 -1.30 -6.07
CA GLU A 195 -2.15 -2.16 -6.78
C GLU A 195 -2.23 -3.55 -6.13
N LYS A 196 -1.09 -4.13 -5.76
CA LYS A 196 -1.03 -5.43 -5.06
C LYS A 196 -1.65 -5.39 -3.67
N LEU A 197 -1.37 -4.35 -2.88
CA LEU A 197 -1.92 -4.15 -1.55
C LEU A 197 -3.44 -3.92 -1.60
N ALA A 198 -3.91 -3.12 -2.55
CA ALA A 198 -5.35 -2.90 -2.76
C ALA A 198 -6.09 -4.20 -3.07
N ALA A 199 -5.51 -5.08 -3.90
CA ALA A 199 -6.07 -6.40 -4.18
C ALA A 199 -6.14 -7.32 -2.95
N LEU A 200 -5.28 -7.08 -1.96
CA LEU A 200 -5.26 -7.76 -0.66
C LEU A 200 -6.13 -7.07 0.40
N GLY A 201 -6.80 -5.96 0.06
CA GLY A 201 -7.64 -5.21 1.00
C GLY A 201 -6.87 -4.19 1.86
N TYR A 202 -5.69 -3.75 1.43
CA TYR A 202 -4.89 -2.76 2.12
C TYR A 202 -4.76 -1.47 1.32
N GLU A 203 -4.78 -0.33 2.01
CA GLU A 203 -4.41 0.97 1.45
C GLU A 203 -3.03 1.36 1.99
N LEU A 204 -2.08 1.63 1.09
CA LEU A 204 -0.72 2.01 1.49
C LEU A 204 -0.65 3.49 1.84
N GLU A 205 -0.28 3.78 3.09
CA GLU A 205 0.10 5.13 3.52
C GLU A 205 1.61 5.15 3.77
N THR A 206 2.30 6.11 3.17
CA THR A 206 3.75 6.27 3.36
C THR A 206 4.02 7.41 4.33
N LEU A 207 4.77 7.13 5.39
CA LEU A 207 5.27 8.16 6.30
C LEU A 207 6.61 8.68 5.78
N ALA A 208 6.66 9.97 5.49
CA ALA A 208 7.94 10.64 5.28
C ALA A 208 8.67 10.69 6.63
N ASP A 209 9.89 10.14 6.69
CA ASP A 209 10.77 10.42 7.81
C ASP A 209 11.20 11.88 7.75
N ASP A 210 11.00 12.64 8.82
CA ASP A 210 11.47 14.02 8.99
C ASP A 210 13.01 14.11 9.14
N SER A 211 13.71 12.99 8.88
CA SER A 211 15.15 12.90 8.83
C SER A 211 15.62 13.33 7.44
N GLY A 212 16.34 14.45 7.38
CA GLY A 212 16.86 15.08 6.17
C GLY A 212 17.59 14.15 5.18
N PRO A 213 17.96 14.67 4.00
CA PRO A 213 18.31 13.87 2.82
C PRO A 213 19.37 12.82 3.16
N VAL A 214 18.94 11.55 3.17
CA VAL A 214 19.85 10.42 3.28
C VAL A 214 20.67 10.43 2.00
N GLU A 215 21.96 10.74 2.15
CA GLU A 215 22.96 10.61 1.11
C GLU A 215 22.92 9.16 0.62
N GLU A 216 22.23 8.95 -0.50
CA GLU A 216 21.97 7.66 -1.13
C GLU A 216 23.32 7.00 -1.37
N LEU A 217 23.69 6.06 -0.47
CA LEU A 217 24.94 5.32 -0.51
C LEU A 217 25.19 4.90 -1.95
N ALA A 218 26.29 5.41 -2.51
CA ALA A 218 26.71 5.16 -3.87
C ALA A 218 26.62 3.64 -4.14
N ALA A 219 25.75 3.25 -5.08
CA ALA A 219 25.89 1.94 -5.69
C ALA A 219 27.34 1.83 -6.18
N PRO A 220 28.09 0.77 -5.83
CA PRO A 220 29.42 0.59 -6.35
C PRO A 220 29.34 0.49 -7.89
N ASP A 221 30.29 1.16 -8.54
CA ASP A 221 30.48 1.20 -10.00
C ASP A 221 30.50 -0.19 -10.65
#